data_AF-M6RUA9-F1
#
_entry.id   AF-M6RUA9-F1
#
_cell.length_a   1.000
_cell.length_b   1.000
_cell.length_c   1.000
_cell.angle_alpha   90.00
_cell.angle_beta   90.00
_cell.angle_gamma   90.00
#
_symmetry.space_group_name_H-M   'P 1'
#
loop_
_entity.id
_entity.type
_entity.pdbx_description
1 polymer ?
#
loop_
_entity_poly.entity_id
_entity_poly.type
_entity_poly.pdbx_seq_one_letter_code
_entity_poly.pdbx_strand_id
1 'polypeptide(L)'
;MPKAKFRDLPDFLANMESLKKIKFESEEYNQLTKWCEFEYSKYIKLLHGGKYPEARDKITNLFTTKGEDFLKLNQWEVKLKISESYYRKAEAFATVVYALATILKDEEIYSIASQMTGDQYIHPALPFNKACYFAVTGQKEPMLQSIRKSVKLGTKADEFTKEKDFASYLKDPDFLEAIRKN
;
A
#
# COMPACT_ATOMS: atom_id res chain seq x y z
N MET A 1 51.18 11.45 26.89
CA MET A 1 49.89 11.17 26.22
C MET A 1 49.69 9.65 26.19
N PRO A 2 48.56 9.11 26.67
CA PRO A 2 48.32 7.67 26.59
C PRO A 2 48.09 7.30 25.11
N LYS A 3 48.89 6.38 24.57
CA LYS A 3 48.62 5.77 23.27
C LYS A 3 47.31 4.99 23.37
N ALA A 4 46.28 5.40 22.61
CA ALA A 4 45.05 4.64 22.47
C ALA A 4 45.43 3.19 22.08
N LYS A 5 45.07 2.22 22.91
CA LYS A 5 45.43 0.82 22.73
C LYS A 5 44.62 0.27 21.56
N PHE A 6 45.27 -0.53 20.71
CA PHE A 6 44.72 -1.28 19.57
C PHE A 6 43.44 -2.11 19.81
N ARG A 7 42.86 -2.12 21.02
CA ARG A 7 41.58 -2.77 21.34
C ARG A 7 40.37 -2.09 20.69
N ASP A 8 40.48 -0.81 20.34
CA ASP A 8 39.34 -0.04 19.79
C ASP A 8 39.22 -0.17 18.26
N LEU A 9 40.18 -0.82 17.59
CA LEU A 9 40.20 -0.94 16.11
C LEU A 9 39.09 -1.85 15.55
N PRO A 10 38.81 -3.05 16.12
CA PRO A 10 37.70 -3.88 15.67
C PRO A 10 36.34 -3.19 15.87
N ASP A 11 36.15 -2.53 17.02
CA ASP A 11 34.92 -1.79 17.33
C ASP A 11 34.77 -0.57 16.40
N PHE A 12 35.86 0.12 16.08
CA PHE A 12 35.87 1.22 15.11
C PHE A 12 35.48 0.75 13.70
N LEU A 13 36.04 -0.36 13.22
CA LEU A 13 35.71 -0.92 11.90
C LEU A 13 34.26 -1.40 11.84
N ALA A 14 33.79 -2.09 12.88
CA ALA A 14 32.39 -2.52 13.00
C ALA A 14 31.42 -1.33 13.00
N ASN A 15 31.75 -0.25 13.72
CA ASN A 15 30.98 0.98 13.72
C ASN A 15 30.98 1.65 12.34
N MET A 16 32.11 1.70 11.63
CA MET A 16 32.18 2.23 10.27
C MET A 16 31.35 1.43 9.27
N GLU A 17 31.37 0.10 9.35
CA GLU A 17 30.54 -0.76 8.51
C GLU A 17 29.05 -0.56 8.78
N SER A 18 28.68 -0.46 10.07
CA SER A 18 27.33 -0.13 10.49
C SER A 18 26.85 1.22 9.95
N LEU A 19 27.69 2.27 10.03
CA LEU A 19 27.38 3.60 9.50
C LEU A 19 27.23 3.60 7.97
N LYS A 20 28.11 2.89 7.25
CA LYS A 20 28.00 2.74 5.78
C LYS A 20 26.70 2.03 5.40
N LYS A 21 26.33 0.98 6.14
CA LYS A 21 25.07 0.26 5.95
C LYS A 21 23.88 1.18 6.15
N ILE A 22 23.80 1.90 7.28
CA ILE A 22 22.71 2.85 7.55
C ILE A 22 22.60 3.90 6.45
N LYS A 23 23.72 4.46 5.97
CA LYS A 23 23.73 5.43 4.88
C LYS A 23 23.16 4.83 3.59
N PHE A 24 23.62 3.65 3.19
CA PHE A 24 23.12 2.96 1.99
C PHE A 24 21.61 2.67 2.09
N GLU A 25 21.15 2.13 3.22
CA GLU A 25 19.74 1.86 3.50
C GLU A 25 18.90 3.14 3.37
N SER A 26 19.40 4.27 3.87
CA SER A 26 18.73 5.57 3.76
C SER A 26 18.69 6.13 2.33
N GLU A 27 19.76 5.95 1.54
CA GLU A 27 19.83 6.42 0.15
C GLU A 27 18.87 5.61 -0.74
N GLU A 28 18.85 4.28 -0.58
CA GLU A 28 17.94 3.40 -1.30
C GLU A 28 16.48 3.73 -0.99
N TYR A 29 16.12 3.83 0.29
CA TYR A 29 14.77 4.22 0.71
C TYR A 29 14.35 5.57 0.09
N ASN A 30 15.24 6.57 0.15
CA ASN A 30 14.96 7.89 -0.42
C ASN A 30 14.78 7.86 -1.94
N GLN A 31 15.56 7.04 -2.66
CA GLN A 31 15.42 6.87 -4.10
C GLN A 31 14.09 6.19 -4.47
N LEU A 32 13.75 5.10 -3.79
CA LEU A 32 12.48 4.39 -3.98
C LEU A 32 11.29 5.29 -3.66
N THR A 33 11.36 6.07 -2.58
CA THR A 33 10.31 7.03 -2.19
C THR A 33 10.06 8.05 -3.31
N LYS A 34 11.12 8.71 -3.79
CA LYS A 34 11.02 9.71 -4.87
C LYS A 34 10.48 9.12 -6.17
N TRP A 35 10.93 7.92 -6.53
CA TRP A 35 10.43 7.19 -7.69
C TRP A 35 8.94 6.88 -7.56
N CYS A 36 8.51 6.35 -6.41
CA CYS A 36 7.11 6.01 -6.15
C CYS A 36 6.22 7.25 -6.22
N GLU A 37 6.63 8.37 -5.61
CA GLU A 37 5.89 9.64 -5.66
C GLU A 37 5.78 10.19 -7.09
N PHE A 38 6.83 10.08 -7.89
CA PHE A 38 6.84 10.50 -9.27
C PHE A 38 5.90 9.67 -10.14
N GLU A 39 5.95 8.35 -10.02
CA GLU A 39 5.06 7.46 -10.77
C GLU A 39 3.60 7.57 -10.32
N TYR A 40 3.38 7.73 -9.02
CA TYR A 40 2.06 8.04 -8.45
C TYR A 40 1.48 9.32 -9.05
N SER A 41 2.26 10.39 -9.10
CA SER A 41 1.83 11.69 -9.64
C SER A 41 1.42 11.62 -11.12
N LYS A 42 2.05 10.73 -11.90
CA LYS A 42 1.64 10.47 -13.28
C LYS A 42 0.37 9.62 -13.34
N TYR A 43 0.32 8.57 -12.53
CA TYR A 43 -0.78 7.62 -12.52
C TYR A 43 -2.10 8.26 -12.07
N ILE A 44 -2.08 9.04 -11.00
CA ILE A 44 -3.28 9.70 -10.45
C ILE A 44 -3.91 10.68 -11.45
N LYS A 45 -3.11 11.33 -12.30
CA LYS A 45 -3.60 12.22 -13.36
C LYS A 45 -4.39 11.46 -14.43
N LEU A 46 -3.97 10.23 -14.77
CA LEU A 46 -4.72 9.39 -15.70
C LEU A 46 -6.06 8.96 -15.07
N LEU A 47 -6.02 8.51 -13.81
CA LEU A 47 -7.22 8.07 -13.10
C LEU A 47 -8.24 9.21 -12.95
N HIS A 48 -7.84 10.38 -12.45
CA HIS A 48 -8.72 11.54 -12.31
C HIS A 48 -9.20 12.10 -13.65
N GLY A 49 -8.41 11.89 -14.73
CA GLY A 49 -8.80 12.25 -16.09
C GLY A 49 -9.76 11.26 -16.75
N GLY A 50 -10.17 10.19 -16.07
CA GLY A 50 -11.02 9.13 -16.65
C GLY A 50 -10.33 8.30 -17.73
N LYS A 51 -9.00 8.39 -17.85
CA LYS A 51 -8.18 7.68 -18.84
C LYS A 51 -7.84 6.27 -18.35
N TYR A 52 -8.87 5.47 -18.12
CA TYR A 52 -8.72 4.16 -17.48
C TYR A 52 -7.92 3.14 -18.29
N PRO A 53 -8.08 3.05 -19.64
CA PRO A 53 -7.22 2.18 -20.45
C PRO A 53 -5.74 2.56 -20.33
N GLU A 54 -5.41 3.85 -20.39
CA GLU A 54 -4.03 4.32 -20.27
C GLU A 54 -3.48 4.11 -18.85
N ALA A 55 -4.33 4.27 -17.83
CA ALA A 55 -3.96 3.95 -16.45
C ALA A 55 -3.65 2.45 -16.32
N ARG A 56 -4.50 1.58 -16.87
CA ARG A 56 -4.31 0.12 -16.89
C ARG A 56 -2.98 -0.26 -17.54
N ASP A 57 -2.74 0.19 -18.77
CA ASP A 57 -1.50 -0.10 -19.49
C ASP A 57 -0.28 0.43 -18.74
N LYS A 58 -0.39 1.62 -18.14
CA LYS A 58 0.70 2.20 -17.35
C LYS A 58 1.04 1.35 -16.14
N ILE A 59 0.07 0.90 -15.35
CA ILE A 59 0.35 0.14 -14.14
C ILE A 59 0.83 -1.27 -14.47
N THR A 60 0.29 -1.93 -15.50
CA THR A 60 0.78 -3.23 -15.98
C THR A 60 2.24 -3.15 -16.43
N ASN A 61 2.60 -2.16 -17.25
CA ASN A 61 3.98 -1.95 -17.68
C ASN A 61 4.92 -1.60 -16.52
N LEU A 62 4.46 -0.73 -15.61
CA LEU A 62 5.24 -0.35 -14.44
C LEU A 62 5.48 -1.55 -13.54
N PHE A 63 4.45 -2.34 -13.23
CA PHE A 63 4.60 -3.51 -12.38
C PHE A 63 5.48 -4.59 -13.00
N THR A 64 5.39 -4.80 -14.31
CA THR A 64 6.25 -5.76 -15.04
C THR A 64 7.74 -5.41 -14.92
N THR A 65 8.07 -4.12 -14.88
CA THR A 65 9.47 -3.65 -14.85
C THR A 65 9.97 -3.31 -13.45
N LYS A 66 9.05 -3.02 -12.52
CA LYS A 66 9.33 -2.39 -11.22
C LYS A 66 8.48 -2.94 -10.07
N GLY A 67 7.85 -4.10 -10.22
CA GLY A 67 7.01 -4.71 -9.18
C GLY A 67 7.76 -4.95 -7.88
N GLU A 68 9.01 -5.43 -7.96
CA GLU A 68 9.88 -5.66 -6.80
C GLU A 68 10.22 -4.37 -6.04
N ASP A 69 10.37 -3.24 -6.75
CA ASP A 69 10.69 -1.94 -6.15
C ASP A 69 9.54 -1.43 -5.26
N PHE A 70 8.27 -1.72 -5.60
CA PHE A 70 7.13 -1.43 -4.73
C PHE A 70 7.17 -2.23 -3.43
N LEU A 71 7.36 -3.55 -3.54
CA LEU A 71 7.40 -4.42 -2.37
C LEU A 71 8.57 -4.06 -1.45
N LYS A 72 9.74 -3.76 -2.05
CA LYS A 72 10.93 -3.32 -1.32
C LYS A 72 10.70 -1.99 -0.61
N LEU A 73 10.05 -1.02 -1.24
CA LEU A 73 9.68 0.23 -0.60
C LEU A 73 8.75 -0.01 0.60
N ASN A 74 7.71 -0.82 0.43
CA ASN A 74 6.81 -1.16 1.53
C ASN A 74 7.55 -1.84 2.71
N GLN A 75 8.48 -2.76 2.42
CA GLN A 75 9.32 -3.39 3.45
C GLN A 75 10.18 -2.37 4.21
N TRP A 76 10.75 -1.38 3.51
CA TRP A 76 11.46 -0.26 4.14
C TRP A 76 10.55 0.56 5.04
N GLU A 77 9.37 0.94 4.55
CA GLU A 77 8.40 1.75 5.29
C GLU A 77 7.91 1.05 6.57
N VAL A 78 7.71 -0.28 6.50
CA VAL A 78 7.43 -1.14 7.65
C VAL A 78 8.62 -1.19 8.63
N LYS A 79 9.84 -1.44 8.13
CA LYS A 79 11.07 -1.53 8.95
C LYS A 79 11.35 -0.22 9.69
N LEU A 80 11.15 0.91 9.02
CA LEU A 80 11.32 2.26 9.59
C LEU A 80 10.18 2.67 10.53
N LYS A 81 9.19 1.78 10.76
CA LYS A 81 8.02 2.01 11.61
C LYS A 81 7.28 3.29 11.27
N ILE A 82 7.19 3.59 9.97
CA ILE A 82 6.36 4.71 9.50
C ILE A 82 4.92 4.34 9.86
N SER A 83 4.40 4.97 10.90
CA SER A 83 3.11 4.62 11.52
C SER A 83 1.94 5.39 10.93
N GLU A 84 2.22 6.43 10.16
CA GLU A 84 1.20 7.23 9.50
C GLU A 84 0.99 6.68 8.09
N SER A 85 -0.22 6.19 7.82
CA SER A 85 -0.55 5.53 6.56
C SER A 85 -0.34 6.43 5.34
N TYR A 86 -0.61 7.73 5.46
CA TYR A 86 -0.38 8.72 4.39
C TYR A 86 1.10 8.86 4.00
N TYR A 87 2.00 8.48 4.91
CA TYR A 87 3.44 8.54 4.67
C TYR A 87 4.00 7.26 4.04
N ARG A 88 3.26 6.14 4.07
CA ARG A 88 3.63 4.92 3.36
C ARG A 88 3.22 5.02 1.88
N LYS A 89 4.17 5.38 1.03
CA LYS A 89 3.97 5.70 -0.38
C LYS A 89 3.56 4.47 -1.17
N ALA A 90 4.09 3.29 -0.85
CA ALA A 90 3.67 2.06 -1.52
C ALA A 90 2.18 1.76 -1.25
N GLU A 91 1.73 1.93 0.01
CA GLU A 91 0.33 1.73 0.41
C GLU A 91 -0.61 2.76 -0.23
N ALA A 92 -0.19 4.04 -0.25
CA ALA A 92 -0.96 5.10 -0.91
C ALA A 92 -1.13 4.83 -2.41
N PHE A 93 -0.08 4.38 -3.11
CA PHE A 93 -0.17 4.06 -4.52
C PHE A 93 -1.07 2.84 -4.75
N ALA A 94 -0.83 1.73 -4.05
CA ALA A 94 -1.63 0.52 -4.19
C ALA A 94 -3.14 0.76 -3.94
N THR A 95 -3.50 1.67 -3.02
CA THR A 95 -4.88 2.10 -2.79
C THR A 95 -5.54 2.62 -4.08
N VAL A 96 -4.83 3.45 -4.84
CA VAL A 96 -5.31 4.03 -6.10
C VAL A 96 -5.34 3.00 -7.23
N VAL A 97 -4.44 2.01 -7.21
CA VAL A 97 -4.49 0.88 -8.15
C VAL A 97 -5.72 0.00 -7.88
N TYR A 98 -6.06 -0.27 -6.61
CA TYR A 98 -7.31 -0.96 -6.27
C TYR A 98 -8.57 -0.21 -6.72
N ALA A 99 -8.55 1.13 -6.66
CA ALA A 99 -9.66 1.92 -7.18
C ALA A 99 -9.83 1.70 -8.70
N LEU A 100 -8.73 1.65 -9.48
CA LEU A 100 -8.80 1.31 -10.90
C LEU A 100 -9.33 -0.12 -11.11
N ALA A 101 -8.83 -1.10 -10.34
CA ALA A 101 -9.31 -2.48 -10.41
C ALA A 101 -10.82 -2.57 -10.18
N THR A 102 -11.35 -1.78 -9.23
CA THR A 102 -12.78 -1.72 -8.92
C THR A 102 -13.58 -1.10 -10.07
N ILE A 103 -13.12 0.04 -10.62
CA ILE A 103 -13.76 0.71 -11.75
C ILE A 103 -13.85 -0.22 -12.97
N LEU A 104 -12.76 -0.93 -13.27
CA LEU A 104 -12.67 -1.81 -14.43
C LEU A 104 -13.18 -3.24 -14.17
N LYS A 105 -13.40 -3.61 -12.91
CA LYS A 105 -13.62 -5.00 -12.45
C LYS A 105 -12.52 -5.96 -12.94
N ASP A 106 -11.28 -5.47 -12.94
CA ASP A 106 -10.13 -6.15 -13.54
C ASP A 106 -9.32 -6.90 -12.46
N GLU A 107 -9.31 -8.23 -12.55
CA GLU A 107 -8.59 -9.12 -11.63
C GLU A 107 -7.06 -9.01 -11.76
N GLU A 108 -6.54 -8.73 -12.97
CA GLU A 108 -5.11 -8.56 -13.18
C GLU A 108 -4.61 -7.32 -12.41
N ILE A 109 -5.36 -6.21 -12.50
CA ILE A 109 -5.03 -4.97 -11.79
C ILE A 109 -5.22 -5.13 -10.28
N TYR A 110 -6.22 -5.89 -9.85
CA TYR A 110 -6.37 -6.27 -8.44
C TYR A 110 -5.15 -7.03 -7.93
N SER A 111 -4.67 -8.02 -8.69
CA SER A 111 -3.51 -8.84 -8.35
C SER A 111 -2.24 -7.99 -8.23
N ILE A 112 -2.02 -7.07 -9.19
CA ILE A 112 -0.92 -6.10 -9.15
C ILE A 112 -0.96 -5.28 -7.86
N ALA A 113 -2.10 -4.66 -7.53
CA ALA A 113 -2.24 -3.85 -6.32
C ALA A 113 -1.93 -4.65 -5.03
N SER A 114 -2.32 -5.93 -5.00
CA SER A 114 -2.04 -6.80 -3.86
C SER A 114 -0.55 -7.08 -3.66
N GLN A 115 0.19 -7.25 -4.75
CA GLN A 115 1.61 -7.55 -4.71
C GLN A 115 2.48 -6.34 -4.35
N MET A 116 1.96 -5.11 -4.48
CA MET A 116 2.70 -3.88 -4.16
C MET A 116 2.97 -3.68 -2.65
N THR A 117 2.13 -4.23 -1.76
CA THR A 117 2.13 -3.89 -0.31
C THR A 117 2.24 -5.11 0.61
N GLY A 118 2.15 -6.33 0.08
CA GLY A 118 2.13 -7.55 0.88
C GLY A 118 1.02 -7.55 1.94
N ASP A 119 1.21 -8.30 3.03
CA ASP A 119 0.19 -8.45 4.08
C ASP A 119 0.33 -7.50 5.27
N GLN A 120 1.45 -6.77 5.36
CA GLN A 120 1.80 -5.91 6.50
C GLN A 120 1.47 -4.43 6.26
N TYR A 121 0.22 -4.16 5.89
CA TYR A 121 -0.27 -2.79 5.67
C TYR A 121 -1.03 -2.22 6.88
N ILE A 122 -1.00 -0.90 7.00
CA ILE A 122 -1.71 -0.14 8.06
C ILE A 122 -2.74 0.84 7.50
N HIS A 123 -2.72 1.13 6.19
CA HIS A 123 -3.62 2.08 5.57
C HIS A 123 -5.03 1.50 5.47
N PRO A 124 -6.05 2.09 6.12
CA PRO A 124 -7.41 1.54 6.14
C PRO A 124 -8.09 1.55 4.76
N ALA A 125 -7.71 2.47 3.87
CA ALA A 125 -8.20 2.54 2.49
C ALA A 125 -7.81 1.33 1.61
N LEU A 126 -6.71 0.62 1.91
CA LEU A 126 -6.34 -0.59 1.17
C LEU A 126 -7.42 -1.68 1.28
N PRO A 127 -7.75 -2.19 2.49
CA PRO A 127 -8.83 -3.16 2.63
C PRO A 127 -10.21 -2.57 2.32
N PHE A 128 -10.42 -1.25 2.44
CA PHE A 128 -11.64 -0.61 1.95
C PHE A 128 -11.82 -0.80 0.44
N ASN A 129 -10.81 -0.42 -0.36
CA ASN A 129 -10.89 -0.56 -1.82
C ASN A 129 -10.88 -2.04 -2.27
N LYS A 130 -10.23 -2.95 -1.52
CA LYS A 130 -10.41 -4.40 -1.73
C LYS A 130 -11.88 -4.80 -1.54
N ALA A 131 -12.53 -4.31 -0.49
CA ALA A 131 -13.95 -4.58 -0.27
C ALA A 131 -14.82 -4.03 -1.41
N CYS A 132 -14.55 -2.82 -1.90
CA CYS A 132 -15.27 -2.27 -3.05
C CYS A 132 -15.13 -3.18 -4.29
N TYR A 133 -13.90 -3.60 -4.63
CA TYR A 133 -13.66 -4.54 -5.72
C TYR A 133 -14.48 -5.84 -5.56
N PHE A 134 -14.45 -6.44 -4.37
CA PHE A 134 -15.19 -7.66 -4.09
C PHE A 134 -16.72 -7.45 -4.13
N ALA A 135 -17.21 -6.29 -3.70
CA ALA A 135 -18.62 -5.93 -3.79
C ALA A 135 -19.09 -5.89 -5.25
N VAL A 136 -18.36 -5.18 -6.12
CA VAL A 136 -18.75 -5.00 -7.54
C VAL A 136 -18.52 -6.24 -8.41
N THR A 137 -17.74 -7.21 -7.91
CA THR A 137 -17.51 -8.53 -8.54
C THR A 137 -18.33 -9.66 -7.90
N GLY A 138 -19.17 -9.36 -6.89
CA GLY A 138 -20.08 -10.34 -6.28
C GLY A 138 -19.43 -11.32 -5.30
N GLN A 139 -18.21 -11.03 -4.83
CA GLN A 139 -17.46 -11.88 -3.90
C GLN A 139 -17.77 -11.50 -2.44
N LYS A 140 -18.94 -11.93 -1.94
CA LYS A 140 -19.45 -11.53 -0.62
C LYS A 140 -18.49 -11.83 0.54
N GLU A 141 -17.97 -13.05 0.66
CA GLU A 141 -17.11 -13.39 1.82
C GLU A 141 -15.78 -12.62 1.84
N PRO A 142 -15.01 -12.53 0.73
CA PRO A 142 -13.82 -11.68 0.67
C PRO A 142 -14.12 -10.19 0.93
N MET A 143 -15.27 -9.69 0.47
CA MET A 143 -15.75 -8.34 0.78
C MET A 143 -15.89 -8.14 2.29
N LEU A 144 -16.63 -9.02 2.99
CA LEU A 144 -16.85 -8.92 4.43
C LEU A 144 -15.55 -8.99 5.24
N GLN A 145 -14.63 -9.86 4.86
CA GLN A 145 -13.30 -9.94 5.50
C GLN A 145 -12.50 -8.63 5.34
N SER A 146 -12.55 -8.04 4.15
CA SER A 146 -11.88 -6.79 3.84
C SER A 146 -12.50 -5.61 4.60
N ILE A 147 -13.84 -5.54 4.71
CA ILE A 147 -14.56 -4.55 5.53
C ILE A 147 -14.08 -4.63 6.99
N ARG A 148 -14.11 -5.82 7.61
CA ARG A 148 -13.70 -5.99 9.02
C ARG A 148 -12.26 -5.54 9.25
N LYS A 149 -11.35 -5.84 8.31
CA LYS A 149 -9.95 -5.39 8.37
C LYS A 149 -9.86 -3.86 8.27
N SER A 150 -10.62 -3.25 7.38
CA SER A 150 -10.66 -1.79 7.18
C SER A 150 -11.21 -1.06 8.41
N VAL A 151 -12.29 -1.55 9.01
CA VAL A 151 -12.84 -1.04 10.28
C VAL A 151 -11.81 -1.15 11.41
N LYS A 152 -11.12 -2.30 11.54
CA LYS A 152 -10.05 -2.50 12.53
C LYS A 152 -8.90 -1.48 12.37
N LEU A 153 -8.64 -1.02 11.14
CA LEU A 153 -7.62 -0.01 10.85
C LEU A 153 -8.15 1.43 10.94
N GLY A 154 -9.45 1.64 11.17
CA GLY A 154 -10.02 2.93 11.51
C GLY A 154 -11.05 3.50 10.54
N THR A 155 -11.41 2.81 9.45
CA THR A 155 -12.52 3.26 8.58
C THR A 155 -13.84 3.26 9.35
N LYS A 156 -14.61 4.34 9.19
CA LYS A 156 -15.90 4.49 9.88
C LYS A 156 -17.02 3.79 9.12
N ALA A 157 -18.04 3.32 9.85
CA ALA A 157 -19.20 2.65 9.27
C ALA A 157 -19.91 3.50 8.19
N ASP A 158 -19.94 4.82 8.35
CA ASP A 158 -20.61 5.72 7.41
C ASP A 158 -19.88 5.87 6.06
N GLU A 159 -18.58 5.59 6.02
CA GLU A 159 -17.84 5.53 4.74
C GLU A 159 -18.34 4.36 3.88
N PHE A 160 -18.65 3.21 4.50
CA PHE A 160 -19.21 2.05 3.77
C PHE A 160 -20.65 2.27 3.32
N THR A 161 -21.49 2.93 4.13
CA THR A 161 -22.91 3.12 3.76
C THR A 161 -23.12 4.21 2.71
N LYS A 162 -22.15 5.12 2.54
CA LYS A 162 -22.16 6.16 1.50
C LYS A 162 -21.50 5.72 0.20
N GLU A 163 -20.67 4.68 0.24
CA GLU A 163 -19.98 4.17 -0.94
C GLU A 163 -20.94 3.38 -1.84
N LYS A 164 -21.04 3.80 -3.10
CA LYS A 164 -21.98 3.26 -4.09
C LYS A 164 -21.70 1.81 -4.42
N ASP A 165 -20.45 1.37 -4.30
CA ASP A 165 -20.03 0.00 -4.63
C ASP A 165 -20.70 -1.02 -3.69
N PHE A 166 -21.17 -0.61 -2.51
CA PHE A 166 -21.90 -1.44 -1.56
C PHE A 166 -23.42 -1.32 -1.64
N ALA A 167 -23.99 -0.62 -2.65
CA ALA A 167 -25.42 -0.35 -2.73
C ALA A 167 -26.31 -1.61 -2.59
N SER A 168 -25.87 -2.74 -3.18
CA SER A 168 -26.58 -4.02 -3.10
C SER A 168 -26.55 -4.69 -1.71
N TYR A 169 -25.66 -4.26 -0.82
CA TYR A 169 -25.43 -4.86 0.50
C TYR A 169 -25.97 -4.02 1.67
N LEU A 170 -26.54 -2.83 1.42
CA LEU A 170 -26.99 -1.91 2.49
C LEU A 170 -28.07 -2.49 3.42
N LYS A 171 -28.76 -3.55 3.00
CA LYS A 171 -29.75 -4.29 3.82
C LYS A 171 -29.28 -5.68 4.23
N ASP A 172 -28.07 -6.08 3.83
CA ASP A 172 -27.50 -7.38 4.14
C ASP A 172 -27.06 -7.41 5.61
N PRO A 173 -27.53 -8.37 6.43
CA PRO A 173 -27.22 -8.41 7.85
C PRO A 173 -25.73 -8.66 8.12
N ASP A 174 -25.04 -9.44 7.28
CA ASP A 174 -23.62 -9.73 7.45
C ASP A 174 -22.78 -8.49 7.14
N PHE A 175 -23.19 -7.70 6.14
CA PHE A 175 -22.59 -6.40 5.83
C PHE A 175 -22.77 -5.42 6.98
N LEU A 176 -24.00 -5.26 7.48
CA LEU A 176 -24.31 -4.38 8.61
C LEU A 176 -23.55 -4.77 9.88
N GLU A 177 -23.30 -6.07 10.07
CA GLU A 177 -22.45 -6.55 11.17
C GLU A 177 -20.97 -6.25 10.91
N ALA A 178 -20.47 -6.48 9.70
CA ALA A 178 -19.06 -6.29 9.36
C ALA A 178 -18.59 -4.83 9.49
N ILE A 179 -19.46 -3.85 9.24
CA ILE A 179 -19.14 -2.42 9.34
C ILE A 179 -19.19 -1.88 10.78
N ARG A 180 -19.71 -2.65 11.74
CA ARG A 180 -19.74 -2.24 13.15
C ARG A 180 -18.33 -2.26 13.72
N LYS A 181 -17.99 -1.20 14.46
CA LYS A 181 -16.74 -1.16 15.21
C LYS A 181 -16.87 -2.13 16.39
N ASN A 182 -16.09 -3.21 16.36
CA ASN A 182 -15.87 -4.06 17.53
C ASN A 182 -15.24 -3.28 18.68
#